data_AF-A0AB39T789-F1
#
_entry.id   AF-A0AB39T789-F1
#
_cell.length_a   1.000
_cell.length_b   1.000
_cell.length_c   1.000
_cell.angle_alpha   90.00
_cell.angle_beta   90.00
_cell.angle_gamma   90.00
#
_symmetry.space_group_name_H-M   'P 1'
#
loop_
_entity.id
_entity.type
_entity.pdbx_description
1 polymer ?
#
loop_
_entity_poly.entity_id
_entity_poly.type
_entity_poly.pdbx_seq_one_letter_code
_entity_poly.pdbx_strand_id
1 'polypeptide(L)' 'MPKRTATPEVSTQPLIELRMGGVHLTVQRVPGWLISLITMVGGAAGVSLWSQR' A
#
# COMPACT_ATOMS: atom_id res chain seq x y z
N MET A 1 10.30 -24.98 36.93
CA MET A 1 9.90 -24.95 35.51
C MET A 1 9.86 -23.49 35.04
N PRO A 2 10.79 -23.02 34.19
CA PRO A 2 10.75 -21.63 33.74
C PRO A 2 9.63 -21.44 32.70
N LYS A 3 8.68 -20.52 32.99
CA LYS A 3 7.67 -20.07 32.02
C LYS A 3 8.39 -19.31 30.91
N ARG A 4 8.34 -19.83 29.68
CA ARG A 4 8.75 -19.10 28.48
C ARG A 4 7.84 -17.88 28.35
N THR A 5 8.37 -16.69 28.64
CA THR A 5 7.74 -15.42 28.29
C THR A 5 7.69 -15.34 26.78
N ALA A 6 6.51 -15.54 26.20
CA ALA A 6 6.28 -15.33 24.78
C ALA A 6 6.54 -13.85 24.48
N THR A 7 7.58 -13.57 23.70
CA THR A 7 7.81 -12.24 23.11
C THR A 7 6.55 -11.87 22.32
N PRO A 8 5.97 -10.67 22.52
CA PRO A 8 4.85 -10.25 21.68
C PRO A 8 5.36 -10.18 20.24
N GLU A 9 4.95 -11.15 19.43
CA GLU A 9 5.18 -11.12 18.00
C GLU A 9 4.38 -9.93 17.46
N VAL A 10 5.07 -8.83 17.14
CA VAL A 10 4.44 -7.69 16.48
C VAL A 10 4.05 -8.17 15.09
N SER A 11 2.81 -8.63 14.97
CA SER A 11 2.23 -9.07 13.70
C SER A 11 2.28 -7.89 12.73
N THR A 12 3.29 -7.89 11.87
CA THR A 12 3.48 -6.86 10.84
C THR A 12 2.62 -7.27 9.66
N GLN A 13 1.31 -7.17 9.82
CA GLN A 13 0.37 -7.45 8.74
C GLN A 13 0.57 -6.39 7.65
N PRO A 14 0.78 -6.79 6.38
CA PRO A 14 0.96 -5.83 5.30
C PRO A 14 -0.33 -5.03 5.10
N LEU A 15 -0.21 -3.71 4.95
CA LEU A 15 -1.33 -2.81 4.73
C LEU A 15 -1.98 -3.04 3.36
N ILE A 16 -1.15 -3.31 2.34
CA ILE A 16 -1.60 -3.69 1.00
C ILE A 16 -0.74 -4.85 0.52
N GLU A 17 -1.39 -5.86 -0.04
CA GLU A 17 -0.73 -7.00 -0.63
C GLU A 17 -1.18 -7.13 -2.09
N LEU A 18 -0.26 -6.88 -3.02
CA LEU A 18 -0.52 -6.99 -4.45
C LEU A 18 0.23 -8.20 -5.01
N ARG A 19 -0.51 -9.14 -5.58
CA ARG A 19 0.02 -10.34 -6.23
C ARG A 19 -0.31 -10.31 -7.72
N MET A 20 0.68 -10.30 -8.60
CA MET A 20 0.51 -10.38 -10.06
C MET A 20 1.48 -11.38 -10.67
N GLY A 21 0.96 -12.54 -11.10
CA GLY A 21 1.65 -13.52 -11.96
C GLY A 21 2.95 -14.15 -11.43
N GLY A 22 3.42 -13.75 -10.25
CA GLY A 22 4.73 -14.11 -9.68
C GLY A 22 5.39 -12.96 -8.90
N VAL A 23 4.96 -11.72 -9.12
CA VAL A 23 5.37 -10.56 -8.33
C VAL A 23 4.48 -10.43 -7.11
N HIS A 24 5.11 -10.37 -5.93
CA HIS A 24 4.45 -10.19 -4.65
C HIS A 24 4.95 -8.89 -4.03
N LEU A 25 4.12 -7.85 -4.10
CA LEU A 25 4.41 -6.55 -3.51
C LEU A 25 3.65 -6.43 -2.19
N THR A 26 4.38 -6.36 -1.09
CA THR A 26 3.83 -6.10 0.25
C THR A 26 4.14 -4.68 0.66
N VAL A 27 3.11 -3.87 0.82
CA VAL A 27 3.23 -2.49 1.29
C VAL A 27 2.97 -2.49 2.78
N GLN A 28 4.02 -2.29 3.58
CA GLN A 28 3.90 -2.15 5.04
C GLN A 28 3.47 -0.73 5.43
N ARG A 29 3.87 0.28 4.65
CA ARG A 29 3.56 1.68 4.90
C ARG A 29 3.43 2.42 3.59
N VAL A 30 2.27 3.03 3.34
CA VAL A 30 2.07 3.91 2.20
C VAL A 30 2.61 5.31 2.57
N PRO A 31 3.60 5.85 1.85
CA PRO A 31 4.07 7.21 2.08
C PRO A 31 3.00 8.23 1.65
N GLY A 32 2.82 9.30 2.42
CA GLY A 32 1.84 10.36 2.08
C GLY A 32 2.08 11.01 0.71
N TRP A 33 3.35 11.13 0.30
CA TRP A 33 3.71 11.65 -1.03
C TRP A 33 3.22 10.74 -2.16
N LEU A 34 3.20 9.42 -1.95
CA LEU A 34 2.72 8.46 -2.94
C LEU A 34 1.21 8.62 -3.17
N ILE A 35 0.46 8.86 -2.09
CA ILE A 35 -0.97 9.17 -2.17
C ILE A 35 -1.19 10.44 -2.99
N SER A 36 -0.46 11.53 -2.66
CA SER A 36 -0.54 12.78 -3.42
C SER A 36 -0.24 12.57 -4.90
N LEU A 37 0.77 11.76 -5.23
CA LEU A 37 1.17 11.50 -6.60
C LEU A 37 0.08 10.71 -7.36
N ILE A 38 -0.50 9.67 -6.76
CA ILE A 38 -1.61 8.91 -7.35
C ILE A 38 -2.84 9.80 -7.53
N THR A 39 -3.18 10.62 -6.54
CA THR A 39 -4.30 11.58 -6.63
C THR A 39 -4.07 12.60 -7.74
N MET A 40 -2.86 13.14 -7.86
CA MET A 40 -2.51 14.12 -8.90
C MET A 40 -2.61 13.49 -10.30
N VAL A 41 -2.04 12.30 -10.50
CA VAL A 41 -2.11 11.58 -11.78
C VAL A 41 -3.55 11.22 -12.13
N GLY A 42 -4.31 10.68 -11.18
CA GLY A 42 -5.72 10.33 -11.36
C GLY A 42 -6.60 11.55 -11.68
N GLY A 43 -6.38 12.66 -10.97
CA GLY A 43 -7.05 13.92 -11.23
C GLY A 43 -6.72 14.49 -12.61
N ALA A 44 -5.44 14.51 -12.99
CA ALA A 44 -5.01 14.97 -14.31
C ALA A 44 -5.59 14.10 -15.44
N ALA A 45 -5.58 12.78 -15.29
CA ALA A 45 -6.20 11.85 -16.23
C ALA A 45 -7.71 12.07 -16.34
N GLY A 46 -8.39 12.26 -15.20
CA GLY A 46 -9.82 12.55 -15.15
C GLY A 46 -10.19 13.87 -15.84
N VAL A 47 -9.43 14.94 -15.58
CA VAL A 47 -9.60 16.23 -16.26
C VAL A 47 -9.35 16.11 -17.76
N SER A 48 -8.30 15.40 -18.16
CA SER A 48 -7.99 15.17 -19.59
C SER A 48 -9.12 14.41 -20.30
N LEU A 49 -9.63 13.35 -19.67
CA LEU A 49 -10.75 12.56 -20.22
C LEU A 49 -12.04 13.37 -20.29
N TRP A 50 -12.29 14.25 -19.32
CA TRP A 50 -13.49 15.09 -19.29
C TRP A 50 -13.41 16.23 -20.32
N SER A 51 -12.23 16.82 -20.49
CA SER A 51 -11.97 17.86 -21.51
C SER A 51 -12.01 17.34 -22.95
N GLN A 52 -11.88 16.03 -23.16
CA GLN A 52 -12.00 15.39 -24.48
C GLN A 52 -13.43 14.99 -24.84
N ARG A 53 -14.42 15.23 -23.98
CA ARG A 53 -15.85 15.05 -24.28
C ARG A 53 -16.49 16.36 -24.72
#